data_AF-A0A453C4B6-F1
#
_entry.id   AF-A0A453C4B6-F1
#
_cell.length_a   1.000
_cell.length_b   1.000
_cell.length_c   1.000
_cell.angle_alpha   90.00
_cell.angle_beta   90.00
_cell.angle_gamma   90.00
#
_symmetry.space_group_name_H-M   'P 1'
#
loop_
_entity.id
_entity.type
_entity.pdbx_description
1 polymer ?
#
loop_
_entity_poly.entity_id
_entity_poly.type
_entity_poly.pdbx_seq_one_letter_code
_entity_poly.pdbx_strand_id
1 'polypeptide(L)'
;LILPDQLAYFRWNILQDHGTSHLSIVDGERNAVSMTSTVNAYFGSLILSPSTGVLLNNEMDDFSMPANTTANTPPPAPNNFVAPLKRPLSSMCPTIVLKDGKLKAAVGASGGSMIPAGTIEVLLNHFAKNMDPLSSVMAPRVYHQLIPNEVKYENWTTVTGDVFLLDAATRGDLLKKGHVLEPLAGGTISQLVVHNVEGRGDLTAVSDPRKGGVPAGY
;
A
#
# COMPACT_ATOMS: atom_id res chain seq x y z
N LEU A 1 -32.78 -12.10 26.22
CA LEU A 1 -31.85 -13.22 26.01
C LEU A 1 -31.52 -13.26 24.53
N ILE A 2 -30.35 -12.73 24.15
CA ILE A 2 -29.84 -12.75 22.79
C ILE A 2 -28.89 -13.95 22.72
N LEU A 3 -29.09 -14.83 21.73
CA LEU A 3 -28.33 -16.07 21.57
C LEU A 3 -26.84 -15.77 21.30
N PRO A 4 -25.90 -16.56 21.85
CA PRO A 4 -24.43 -16.36 21.70
C PRO A 4 -23.92 -16.31 20.25
N ASP A 5 -24.72 -16.80 19.31
CA ASP A 5 -24.33 -17.19 17.96
C ASP A 5 -24.34 -16.01 16.98
N GLN A 6 -25.02 -14.91 17.32
CA GLN A 6 -25.05 -13.69 16.49
C GLN A 6 -23.85 -12.76 16.73
N LEU A 7 -23.05 -13.00 17.77
CA LEU A 7 -21.82 -12.24 18.04
C LEU A 7 -20.62 -12.71 17.21
N ALA A 8 -20.69 -13.90 16.60
CA ALA A 8 -19.57 -14.46 15.82
C ALA A 8 -19.48 -13.88 14.39
N TYR A 9 -20.62 -13.51 13.79
CA TYR A 9 -20.67 -13.01 12.40
C TYR A 9 -20.14 -11.59 12.24
N PHE A 10 -20.11 -10.78 13.29
CA PHE A 10 -19.57 -9.41 13.26
C PHE A 10 -18.10 -9.30 13.70
N ARG A 11 -17.45 -10.39 14.12
CA ARG A 11 -16.08 -10.36 14.67
C ARG A 11 -14.96 -10.39 13.63
N TRP A 12 -15.27 -10.58 12.34
CA TRP A 12 -14.27 -10.87 11.29
C TRP A 12 -14.41 -10.01 10.03
N ASN A 13 -14.95 -8.79 10.16
CA ASN A 13 -14.83 -7.79 9.10
C ASN A 13 -13.60 -6.92 9.36
N ILE A 14 -12.62 -7.03 8.47
CA ILE A 14 -11.41 -6.20 8.44
C ILE A 14 -11.81 -4.73 8.25
N LEU A 15 -11.58 -3.92 9.28
CA LEU A 15 -11.68 -2.47 9.23
C LEU A 15 -10.25 -1.90 9.12
N GLN A 16 -9.95 -1.23 8.00
CA GLN A 16 -8.75 -0.40 7.75
C GLN A 16 -7.40 -1.03 8.20
N ASP A 17 -6.78 -1.80 7.29
CA ASP A 17 -5.45 -2.41 7.45
C ASP A 17 -4.31 -1.38 7.42
N HIS A 18 -3.43 -1.46 8.43
CA HIS A 18 -2.17 -0.75 8.49
C HIS A 18 -1.16 -1.40 9.46
N GLY A 19 -0.37 -2.38 9.05
CA GLY A 19 0.80 -2.86 9.82
C GLY A 19 1.99 -3.17 8.92
N THR A 20 1.82 -2.85 7.64
CA THR A 20 2.82 -3.03 6.60
C THR A 20 3.79 -1.84 6.57
N SER A 21 5.04 -2.12 6.25
CA SER A 21 6.08 -1.14 5.96
C SER A 21 6.88 -1.56 4.74
N HIS A 22 7.31 -0.58 3.94
CA HIS A 22 8.19 -0.81 2.80
C HIS A 22 9.52 -0.08 3.02
N LEU A 23 10.61 -0.64 2.51
CA LEU A 23 11.92 0.00 2.44
C LEU A 23 12.64 -0.40 1.14
N SER A 24 13.45 0.54 0.65
CA SER A 24 14.30 0.36 -0.53
C SER A 24 15.73 0.72 -0.17
N ILE A 25 16.69 -0.14 -0.51
CA ILE A 25 18.11 0.04 -0.24
C ILE A 25 18.87 -0.11 -1.56
N VAL A 26 19.84 0.78 -1.79
CA VAL A 26 20.80 0.68 -2.89
C VAL A 26 22.19 0.95 -2.34
N ASP A 27 23.15 0.07 -2.61
CA ASP A 27 24.52 0.22 -2.12
C ASP A 27 25.46 0.91 -3.13
N GLY A 28 26.73 1.07 -2.74
CA GLY A 28 27.77 1.69 -3.56
C GLY A 28 28.05 0.95 -4.87
N GLU A 29 27.80 -0.36 -4.92
CA GLU A 29 27.95 -1.21 -6.11
C GLU A 29 26.66 -1.29 -6.96
N ARG A 30 25.61 -0.57 -6.54
CA ARG A 30 24.27 -0.56 -7.16
C ARG A 30 23.52 -1.89 -7.03
N ASN A 31 23.87 -2.72 -6.05
CA ASN A 31 22.98 -3.79 -5.61
C ASN A 31 21.73 -3.14 -5.00
N ALA A 32 20.55 -3.70 -5.29
CA ALA A 32 19.28 -3.15 -4.84
C ALA A 32 18.46 -4.17 -4.05
N VAL A 33 17.83 -3.70 -2.98
CA VAL A 33 16.82 -4.43 -2.22
C VAL A 33 15.55 -3.59 -2.21
N SER A 34 14.43 -4.23 -2.57
CA SER A 34 13.08 -3.70 -2.35
C SER A 34 12.37 -4.69 -1.43
N MET A 35 11.94 -4.23 -0.26
CA MET A 35 11.42 -5.12 0.79
C MET A 35 10.15 -4.53 1.40
N THR A 36 9.09 -5.31 1.37
CA THR A 36 7.86 -5.04 2.12
C THR A 36 7.74 -6.07 3.23
N SER A 37 7.48 -5.61 4.46
CA SER A 37 7.30 -6.45 5.65
C SER A 37 6.05 -6.02 6.40
N THR A 38 5.40 -6.93 7.11
CA THR A 38 4.10 -6.68 7.72
C THR A 38 3.84 -7.55 8.95
N VAL A 39 2.94 -7.05 9.81
CA VAL A 39 2.23 -7.84 10.83
C VAL A 39 0.73 -7.96 10.49
N ASN A 40 0.37 -7.69 9.24
CA ASN A 40 -0.96 -7.36 8.72
C ASN A 40 -1.50 -6.05 9.30
N ALA A 41 -2.45 -6.05 10.23
CA ALA A 41 -3.12 -4.84 10.72
C ALA A 41 -2.26 -4.00 11.68
N TYR A 42 -2.77 -2.84 12.14
CA TYR A 42 -2.10 -2.04 13.19
C TYR A 42 -1.87 -2.91 14.42
N PHE A 43 -0.59 -3.06 14.78
CA PHE A 43 -0.14 -3.92 15.88
C PHE A 43 -0.50 -5.42 15.73
N GLY A 44 -0.77 -5.87 14.50
CA GLY A 44 -1.05 -7.26 14.16
C GLY A 44 -2.20 -7.87 14.95
N SER A 45 -1.92 -8.98 15.64
CA SER A 45 -2.91 -9.67 16.49
C SER A 45 -3.23 -8.97 17.81
N LEU A 46 -2.54 -7.86 18.13
CA LEU A 46 -2.55 -7.23 19.46
C LEU A 46 -1.99 -8.12 20.57
N ILE A 47 -1.33 -9.24 20.22
CA ILE A 47 -0.71 -10.17 21.15
C ILE A 47 0.81 -9.93 21.16
N LEU A 48 1.28 -9.39 22.27
CA LEU A 48 2.70 -9.24 22.58
C LEU A 48 3.15 -10.41 23.46
N SER A 49 4.21 -11.11 23.06
CA SER A 49 4.83 -12.13 23.90
C SER A 49 5.50 -11.47 25.12
N PRO A 50 5.08 -11.76 26.36
CA PRO A 50 5.65 -11.11 27.55
C PRO A 50 7.10 -11.53 27.83
N SER A 51 7.53 -12.70 27.33
CA SER A 51 8.89 -13.21 27.52
C SER A 51 9.88 -12.71 26.46
N THR A 52 9.42 -12.44 25.24
CA THR A 52 10.30 -12.08 24.10
C THR A 52 10.12 -10.66 23.60
N GLY A 53 9.00 -10.00 23.93
CA GLY A 53 8.62 -8.71 23.36
C GLY A 53 8.23 -8.78 21.88
N VAL A 54 8.09 -9.97 21.29
CA VAL A 54 7.66 -10.13 19.90
C VAL A 54 6.15 -9.90 19.80
N LEU A 55 5.77 -9.02 18.88
CA LEU A 55 4.39 -8.79 18.49
C LEU A 55 3.98 -9.77 17.39
N LEU A 56 2.91 -10.52 17.62
CA LEU A 56 2.44 -11.53 16.67
C LEU A 56 1.57 -10.90 15.58
N ASN A 57 1.75 -11.34 14.33
CA ASN A 57 0.90 -10.93 13.21
C ASN A 57 -0.54 -11.48 13.35
N ASN A 58 -1.46 -10.89 12.60
CA ASN A 58 -2.78 -11.45 12.31
C ASN A 58 -2.92 -11.84 10.82
N GLU A 59 -1.89 -12.41 10.21
CA GLU A 59 -1.84 -12.68 8.75
C GLU A 59 -2.90 -13.69 8.27
N MET A 60 -3.45 -14.49 9.18
CA MET A 60 -4.54 -15.42 8.86
C MET A 60 -5.79 -14.72 8.31
N ASP A 61 -5.92 -13.42 8.58
CA ASP A 61 -6.99 -12.55 8.12
C ASP A 61 -6.96 -12.28 6.60
N ASP A 62 -5.78 -12.40 5.96
CA ASP A 62 -5.65 -12.25 4.51
C ASP A 62 -6.18 -13.47 3.73
N PHE A 63 -6.54 -14.56 4.40
CA PHE A 63 -7.27 -15.65 3.74
C PHE A 63 -8.72 -15.26 3.48
N SER A 64 -9.25 -15.70 2.35
CA SER A 64 -10.67 -15.59 2.06
C SER A 64 -11.48 -16.59 2.90
N MET A 65 -12.66 -16.16 3.35
CA MET A 65 -13.61 -17.01 4.08
C MET A 65 -14.74 -17.48 3.15
N PRO A 66 -15.14 -18.78 3.21
CA PRO A 66 -16.20 -19.32 2.36
C PRO A 66 -17.57 -18.65 2.51
N ALA A 67 -17.84 -18.03 3.65
CA ALA A 67 -19.16 -17.50 4.02
C ALA A 67 -19.17 -15.97 4.16
N ASN A 68 -18.28 -15.24 3.45
CA ASN A 68 -18.39 -13.78 3.45
C ASN A 68 -19.59 -13.35 2.60
N THR A 69 -20.70 -13.00 3.26
CA THR A 69 -21.94 -12.51 2.64
C THR A 69 -22.16 -11.01 2.85
N THR A 70 -21.13 -10.28 3.28
CA THR A 70 -21.24 -8.84 3.53
C THR A 70 -21.40 -8.09 2.22
N ALA A 71 -22.43 -7.26 2.10
CA ALA A 71 -22.63 -6.42 0.93
C ALA A 71 -21.41 -5.52 0.68
N ASN A 72 -21.07 -5.26 -0.59
CA ASN A 72 -19.92 -4.45 -1.00
C ASN A 72 -18.55 -5.00 -0.58
N THR A 73 -18.44 -6.30 -0.30
CA THR A 73 -17.16 -6.99 -0.14
C THR A 73 -16.89 -7.90 -1.33
N PRO A 74 -15.61 -8.12 -1.71
CA PRO A 74 -15.27 -9.10 -2.74
C PRO A 74 -15.86 -10.49 -2.40
N PRO A 75 -16.36 -11.25 -3.40
CA PRO A 75 -16.88 -12.58 -3.16
C PRO A 75 -15.77 -13.50 -2.61
N PRO A 76 -16.14 -14.59 -1.90
CA PRO A 76 -15.19 -15.60 -1.48
C PRO A 76 -14.31 -16.07 -2.64
N ALA A 77 -13.01 -16.19 -2.38
CA ALA A 77 -11.99 -16.61 -3.34
C ALA A 77 -11.45 -17.99 -2.92
N PRO A 78 -11.97 -19.10 -3.49
CA PRO A 78 -11.59 -20.45 -3.08
C PRO A 78 -10.08 -20.73 -3.14
N ASN A 79 -9.40 -20.14 -4.12
CA ASN A 79 -7.95 -20.24 -4.27
C ASN A 79 -7.19 -19.63 -3.09
N ASN A 80 -7.82 -18.75 -2.30
CA ASN A 80 -7.27 -18.13 -1.11
C ASN A 80 -8.00 -18.59 0.17
N PHE A 81 -8.62 -19.77 0.19
CA PHE A 81 -9.12 -20.34 1.44
C PHE A 81 -7.97 -20.89 2.31
N VAL A 82 -8.19 -20.86 3.63
CA VAL A 82 -7.27 -21.40 4.63
C VAL A 82 -6.98 -22.88 4.38
N ALA A 83 -5.69 -23.25 4.44
CA ALA A 83 -5.26 -24.63 4.50
C ALA A 83 -3.95 -24.75 5.30
N PRO A 84 -3.65 -25.91 5.91
CA PRO A 84 -2.38 -26.12 6.61
C PRO A 84 -1.18 -25.82 5.70
N LEU A 85 -0.18 -25.11 6.25
CA LEU A 85 1.07 -24.71 5.56
C LEU A 85 0.89 -23.80 4.33
N LYS A 86 -0.34 -23.39 4.01
CA LYS A 86 -0.60 -22.45 2.92
C LYS A 86 -0.23 -21.04 3.35
N ARG A 87 0.21 -20.22 2.40
CA ARG A 87 0.43 -18.78 2.58
C ARG A 87 -0.80 -18.02 2.08
N PRO A 88 -1.30 -17.02 2.82
CA PRO A 88 -2.38 -16.18 2.34
C PRO A 88 -1.92 -15.34 1.14
N LEU A 89 -2.86 -14.94 0.29
CA LEU A 89 -2.62 -13.96 -0.77
C LEU A 89 -2.21 -12.63 -0.13
N SER A 90 -1.19 -11.98 -0.68
CA SER A 90 -0.76 -10.65 -0.25
C SER A 90 -0.90 -9.63 -1.37
N SER A 91 -1.18 -8.39 -0.99
CA SER A 91 -1.15 -7.23 -1.90
C SER A 91 0.24 -6.60 -2.03
N MET A 92 1.24 -7.08 -1.28
CA MET A 92 2.60 -6.58 -1.34
C MET A 92 3.22 -6.80 -2.73
N CYS A 93 3.82 -5.74 -3.29
CA CYS A 93 4.52 -5.79 -4.58
C CYS A 93 5.86 -5.02 -4.55
N PRO A 94 6.85 -5.43 -3.72
CA PRO A 94 8.19 -4.85 -3.77
C PRO A 94 8.77 -5.04 -5.17
N THR A 95 9.25 -3.96 -5.80
CA THR A 95 9.56 -3.90 -7.22
C THR A 95 10.93 -3.27 -7.47
N ILE A 96 11.72 -3.92 -8.31
CA ILE A 96 12.98 -3.38 -8.87
C ILE A 96 12.80 -3.20 -10.37
N VAL A 97 13.11 -2.01 -10.87
CA VAL A 97 13.05 -1.66 -12.28
C VAL A 97 14.46 -1.60 -12.84
N LEU A 98 14.69 -2.30 -13.95
CA LEU A 98 15.94 -2.31 -14.69
C LEU A 98 15.76 -1.65 -16.06
N LYS A 99 16.80 -0.94 -16.53
CA LYS A 99 16.94 -0.48 -17.92
C LYS A 99 18.28 -1.00 -18.45
N ASP A 100 18.24 -1.79 -19.52
CA ASP A 100 19.44 -2.38 -20.13
C ASP A 100 20.32 -3.14 -19.12
N GLY A 101 19.68 -3.91 -18.23
CA GLY A 101 20.35 -4.69 -17.18
C GLY A 101 20.89 -3.86 -16.00
N LYS A 102 20.72 -2.54 -16.00
CA LYS A 102 21.16 -1.64 -14.93
C LYS A 102 19.99 -1.21 -14.05
N LEU A 103 20.23 -1.08 -12.75
CA LEU A 103 19.25 -0.54 -11.81
C LEU A 103 18.77 0.84 -12.28
N LYS A 104 17.45 1.00 -12.36
CA LYS A 104 16.79 2.27 -12.64
C LYS A 104 15.98 2.78 -11.44
N ALA A 105 15.25 1.90 -10.76
CA ALA A 105 14.54 2.25 -9.53
C ALA A 105 14.29 1.02 -8.63
N ALA A 106 14.12 1.26 -7.33
CA ALA A 106 13.57 0.32 -6.37
C ALA A 106 12.39 0.99 -5.65
N VAL A 107 11.23 0.35 -5.64
CA VAL A 107 9.97 0.94 -5.17
C VAL A 107 9.03 -0.11 -4.59
N GLY A 108 8.17 0.34 -3.70
CA GLY A 108 7.04 -0.42 -3.19
C GLY A 108 6.30 0.41 -2.15
N ALA A 109 5.23 -0.15 -1.61
CA ALA A 109 4.37 0.56 -0.69
C ALA A 109 3.82 -0.32 0.45
N SER A 110 3.32 0.34 1.49
CA SER A 110 2.37 -0.21 2.47
C SER A 110 0.97 0.37 2.25
N GLY A 111 -0.08 -0.25 2.82
CA GLY A 111 -1.47 0.26 2.75
C GLY A 111 -2.49 -0.77 2.24
N GLY A 112 -2.37 -2.03 2.69
CA GLY A 112 -3.29 -3.12 2.38
C GLY A 112 -3.54 -3.35 0.90
N SER A 113 -4.81 -3.57 0.55
CA SER A 113 -5.24 -3.86 -0.82
C SER A 113 -4.97 -2.73 -1.83
N MET A 114 -4.60 -1.54 -1.36
CA MET A 114 -4.23 -0.41 -2.22
C MET A 114 -2.75 -0.41 -2.64
N ILE A 115 -1.90 -1.27 -2.05
CA ILE A 115 -0.45 -1.32 -2.34
C ILE A 115 -0.13 -1.41 -3.84
N PRO A 116 -0.77 -2.29 -4.64
CA PRO A 116 -0.49 -2.38 -6.08
C PRO A 116 -0.78 -1.07 -6.82
N ALA A 117 -1.90 -0.43 -6.52
CA ALA A 117 -2.30 0.85 -7.11
C ALA A 117 -1.32 1.98 -6.72
N GLY A 118 -0.98 2.11 -5.43
CA GLY A 118 0.00 3.12 -5.00
C GLY A 118 1.38 2.92 -5.64
N THR A 119 1.84 1.67 -5.74
CA THR A 119 3.15 1.34 -6.35
C THR A 119 3.17 1.68 -7.85
N ILE A 120 2.13 1.29 -8.60
CA ILE A 120 2.08 1.58 -10.04
C ILE A 120 1.89 3.07 -10.33
N GLU A 121 1.14 3.80 -9.51
CA GLU A 121 1.00 5.25 -9.68
C GLU A 121 2.34 5.99 -9.52
N VAL A 122 3.17 5.63 -8.53
CA VAL A 122 4.52 6.22 -8.37
C VAL A 122 5.39 5.91 -9.60
N LEU A 123 5.34 4.68 -10.11
CA LEU A 123 6.05 4.30 -11.32
C LEU A 123 5.57 5.07 -12.55
N LEU A 124 4.25 5.22 -12.74
CA LEU A 124 3.67 5.96 -13.85
C LEU A 124 4.01 7.45 -13.77
N ASN A 125 3.95 8.04 -12.58
CA ASN A 125 4.34 9.43 -12.37
C ASN A 125 5.80 9.65 -12.77
N HIS A 126 6.70 8.78 -12.31
CA HIS A 126 8.12 8.93 -12.61
C HIS A 126 8.46 8.62 -14.07
N PHE A 127 8.03 7.47 -14.59
CA PHE A 127 8.48 6.98 -15.90
C PHE A 127 7.59 7.41 -17.07
N ALA A 128 6.27 7.54 -16.87
CA ALA A 128 5.36 7.91 -17.95
C ALA A 128 5.07 9.41 -17.99
N LYS A 129 4.98 10.07 -16.83
CA LYS A 129 4.77 11.53 -16.73
C LYS A 129 6.06 12.32 -16.58
N ASN A 130 7.22 11.65 -16.52
CA ASN A 130 8.54 12.28 -16.36
C ASN A 130 8.64 13.20 -15.14
N MET A 131 7.93 12.89 -14.06
CA MET A 131 8.01 13.64 -12.81
C MET A 131 9.32 13.32 -12.09
N ASP A 132 9.89 14.30 -11.39
CA ASP A 132 11.02 14.03 -10.50
C ASP A 132 10.61 13.05 -9.37
N PRO A 133 11.57 12.36 -8.73
CA PRO A 133 11.26 11.34 -7.74
C PRO A 133 10.39 11.84 -6.58
N LEU A 134 10.62 13.07 -6.08
CA LEU A 134 9.87 13.63 -4.96
C LEU A 134 8.42 13.91 -5.39
N SER A 135 8.24 14.62 -6.50
CA SER A 135 6.91 14.89 -7.05
C SER A 135 6.14 13.60 -7.36
N SER A 136 6.83 12.55 -7.81
CA SER A 136 6.22 11.26 -8.14
C SER A 136 5.59 10.57 -6.93
N VAL A 137 6.25 10.66 -5.76
CA VAL A 137 5.73 10.14 -4.49
C VAL A 137 4.69 11.08 -3.87
N MET A 138 4.88 12.40 -4.00
CA MET A 138 3.98 13.40 -3.43
C MET A 138 2.66 13.56 -4.17
N ALA A 139 2.58 13.17 -5.45
CA ALA A 139 1.35 13.26 -6.24
C ALA A 139 0.16 12.62 -5.50
N PRO A 140 -1.03 13.27 -5.49
CA PRO A 140 -2.25 12.66 -4.98
C PRO A 140 -2.61 11.36 -5.73
N ARG A 141 -3.08 10.35 -5.00
CA ARG A 141 -3.36 9.00 -5.53
C ARG A 141 -4.84 8.69 -5.66
N VAL A 142 -5.14 7.72 -6.53
CA VAL A 142 -6.49 7.21 -6.78
C VAL A 142 -6.53 5.69 -6.78
N TYR A 143 -7.55 5.12 -6.14
CA TYR A 143 -7.66 3.68 -5.93
C TYR A 143 -9.01 3.17 -6.44
N HIS A 144 -8.99 2.02 -7.11
CA HIS A 144 -10.20 1.31 -7.50
C HIS A 144 -9.93 -0.21 -7.42
N GLN A 145 -10.79 -0.95 -6.74
CA GLN A 145 -10.60 -2.39 -6.47
C GLN A 145 -11.70 -3.25 -7.10
N LEU A 146 -12.45 -2.68 -8.04
CA LEU A 146 -13.65 -3.24 -8.68
C LEU A 146 -14.85 -3.35 -7.72
N ILE A 147 -14.63 -3.91 -6.53
CA ILE A 147 -15.64 -4.04 -5.47
C ILE A 147 -15.07 -3.43 -4.18
N PRO A 148 -15.77 -2.47 -3.54
CA PRO A 148 -16.92 -1.73 -4.07
C PRO A 148 -16.59 -0.97 -5.37
N ASN A 149 -17.63 -0.71 -6.19
CA ASN A 149 -17.49 -0.02 -7.47
C ASN A 149 -17.43 1.50 -7.29
N GLU A 150 -16.35 1.95 -6.65
CA GLU A 150 -16.08 3.35 -6.33
C GLU A 150 -14.61 3.67 -6.57
N VAL A 151 -14.35 4.90 -7.01
CA VAL A 151 -13.00 5.46 -7.08
C VAL A 151 -12.72 6.17 -5.76
N LYS A 152 -11.82 5.59 -4.98
CA LYS A 152 -11.29 6.25 -3.79
C LYS A 152 -10.21 7.23 -4.20
N TYR A 153 -10.16 8.40 -3.58
CA TYR A 153 -9.13 9.39 -3.88
C TYR A 153 -8.61 10.03 -2.59
N GLU A 154 -7.35 10.46 -2.63
CA GLU A 154 -6.77 11.14 -1.48
C GLU A 154 -7.43 12.51 -1.24
N ASN A 155 -7.88 12.67 0.01
CA ASN A 155 -8.26 13.93 0.63
C ASN A 155 -7.73 13.85 2.07
N TRP A 156 -6.41 13.97 2.20
CA TRP A 156 -5.68 13.65 3.40
C TRP A 156 -4.79 14.81 3.84
N THR A 157 -5.02 15.27 5.07
CA THR A 157 -4.05 16.13 5.78
C THR A 157 -3.22 15.28 6.73
N THR A 158 -1.90 15.29 6.57
CA THR A 158 -0.98 14.52 7.42
C THR A 158 -0.83 15.15 8.81
N VAL A 159 -0.25 14.40 9.74
CA VAL A 159 0.06 14.91 11.09
C VAL A 159 1.03 16.10 11.09
N THR A 160 1.83 16.25 10.02
CA THR A 160 2.74 17.37 9.79
C THR A 160 2.08 18.56 9.10
N GLY A 161 0.81 18.44 8.68
CA GLY A 161 0.04 19.49 8.03
C GLY A 161 0.09 19.50 6.50
N ASP A 162 0.76 18.53 5.88
CA ASP A 162 0.80 18.40 4.42
C ASP A 162 -0.56 17.96 3.89
N VAL A 163 -1.02 18.56 2.79
CA VAL A 163 -2.33 18.28 2.20
C VAL A 163 -2.16 17.53 0.88
N PHE A 164 -2.72 16.32 0.82
CA PHE A 164 -2.82 15.48 -0.36
C PHE A 164 -4.28 15.43 -0.80
N LEU A 165 -4.60 16.22 -1.81
CA LEU A 165 -5.96 16.31 -2.35
C LEU A 165 -5.93 16.14 -3.86
N LEU A 166 -6.71 15.20 -4.37
CA LEU A 166 -6.94 15.09 -5.81
C LEU A 166 -7.62 16.37 -6.32
N ASP A 167 -7.04 16.96 -7.37
CA ASP A 167 -7.48 18.26 -7.87
C ASP A 167 -8.95 18.23 -8.35
N ALA A 168 -9.61 19.39 -8.27
CA ALA A 168 -11.03 19.50 -8.57
C ALA A 168 -11.37 19.21 -10.04
N ALA A 169 -10.44 19.47 -10.98
CA ALA A 169 -10.67 19.21 -12.39
C ALA A 169 -10.69 17.70 -12.66
N THR A 170 -9.72 16.95 -12.15
CA THR A 170 -9.68 15.49 -12.24
C THR A 170 -10.91 14.86 -11.59
N ARG A 171 -11.32 15.31 -10.40
CA ARG A 171 -12.56 14.85 -9.75
C ARG A 171 -13.78 15.13 -10.62
N GLY A 172 -13.89 16.34 -11.19
CA GLY A 172 -14.96 16.72 -12.09
C GLY A 172 -15.02 15.83 -13.33
N ASP A 173 -13.87 15.48 -13.92
CA ASP A 173 -13.81 14.63 -15.11
C ASP A 173 -14.16 13.17 -14.81
N LEU A 174 -13.80 12.66 -13.62
CA LEU A 174 -14.24 11.32 -13.18
C LEU A 174 -15.76 11.28 -12.97
N LEU A 175 -16.34 12.31 -12.34
CA LEU A 175 -17.79 12.41 -12.16
C LEU A 175 -18.54 12.48 -13.50
N LYS A 176 -18.05 13.26 -14.47
CA LYS A 176 -18.64 13.31 -15.83
C LYS A 176 -18.62 11.95 -16.54
N LYS A 177 -17.66 11.10 -16.22
CA LYS A 177 -17.54 9.73 -16.76
C LYS A 177 -18.39 8.71 -15.99
N GLY A 178 -19.12 9.13 -14.96
CA GLY A 178 -20.02 8.28 -14.18
C GLY A 178 -19.36 7.54 -13.01
N HIS A 179 -18.13 7.88 -12.65
CA HIS A 179 -17.49 7.30 -11.46
C HIS A 179 -18.13 7.84 -10.18
N VAL A 180 -18.35 6.95 -9.21
CA VAL A 180 -18.66 7.30 -7.84
C VAL A 180 -17.34 7.60 -7.13
N LEU A 181 -17.22 8.77 -6.49
CA LEU A 181 -16.00 9.20 -5.83
C LEU A 181 -16.14 9.17 -4.30
N GLU A 182 -15.16 8.55 -3.63
CA GLU A 182 -15.09 8.48 -2.17
C GLU A 182 -13.76 9.07 -1.66
N PRO A 183 -13.79 10.10 -0.79
CA PRO A 183 -12.57 10.68 -0.24
C PRO A 183 -11.93 9.77 0.81
N LEU A 184 -10.60 9.75 0.87
CA LEU A 184 -9.84 9.04 1.89
C LEU A 184 -8.90 9.97 2.66
N ALA A 185 -8.96 9.88 4.00
CA ALA A 185 -8.03 10.52 4.92
C ALA A 185 -6.85 9.59 5.31
N GLY A 186 -6.43 8.74 4.38
CA GLY A 186 -5.38 7.75 4.54
C GLY A 186 -5.20 6.94 3.26
N GLY A 187 -4.05 6.30 3.08
CA GLY A 187 -3.76 5.62 1.83
C GLY A 187 -2.45 4.85 1.86
N THR A 188 -1.88 4.65 0.68
CA THR A 188 -0.59 3.97 0.55
C THR A 188 0.56 4.84 1.02
N ILE A 189 1.66 4.20 1.41
CA ILE A 189 2.91 4.87 1.81
C ILE A 189 4.04 4.25 1.00
N SER A 190 4.65 5.02 0.11
CA SER A 190 5.66 4.50 -0.81
C SER A 190 7.09 4.84 -0.38
N GLN A 191 8.06 3.96 -0.62
CA GLN A 191 9.47 4.34 -0.58
C GLN A 191 10.07 4.13 -1.96
N LEU A 192 10.85 5.10 -2.43
CA LEU A 192 11.41 5.11 -3.78
C LEU A 192 12.90 5.43 -3.70
N VAL A 193 13.71 4.65 -4.40
CA VAL A 193 15.09 5.01 -4.75
C VAL A 193 15.23 4.97 -6.27
N VAL A 194 15.68 6.07 -6.87
CA VAL A 194 15.93 6.18 -8.32
C VAL A 194 17.43 6.30 -8.55
N HIS A 195 17.92 5.58 -9.55
CA HIS A 195 19.28 5.71 -10.05
C HIS A 195 19.28 6.55 -11.35
N ASN A 196 19.93 7.70 -11.29
CA ASN A 196 20.01 8.67 -12.39
C ASN A 196 21.15 8.28 -13.36
N VAL A 197 20.93 7.19 -14.10
CA VAL A 197 21.91 6.62 -15.04
C VAL A 197 22.32 7.58 -16.18
N GLU A 198 21.43 8.49 -16.57
CA GLU A 198 21.66 9.47 -17.64
C GLU A 198 22.37 10.75 -17.12
N GLY A 199 22.51 10.88 -15.79
CA GLY A 199 23.16 11.99 -15.12
C GLY A 199 24.53 11.61 -14.54
N ARG A 200 24.80 11.97 -13.29
CA ARG A 200 26.09 11.67 -12.63
C ARG A 200 26.14 10.25 -12.04
N GLY A 201 25.13 9.42 -12.30
CA GLY A 201 24.94 8.14 -11.62
C GLY A 201 24.55 8.29 -10.15
N ASP A 202 23.98 9.45 -9.80
CA ASP A 202 23.49 9.77 -8.46
C ASP A 202 22.23 8.97 -8.10
N LEU A 203 22.03 8.79 -6.80
CA LEU A 203 20.85 8.15 -6.23
C LEU A 203 19.95 9.22 -5.64
N THR A 204 18.67 9.19 -5.98
CA THR A 204 17.64 10.00 -5.33
C THR A 204 16.72 9.09 -4.55
N ALA A 205 16.74 9.21 -3.22
CA ALA A 205 15.87 8.46 -2.33
C ALA A 205 14.76 9.37 -1.79
N VAL A 206 13.54 8.83 -1.73
CA VAL A 206 12.34 9.55 -1.28
C VAL A 206 11.55 8.66 -0.34
N SER A 207 11.27 9.19 0.84
CA SER A 207 10.29 8.63 1.77
C SER A 207 8.99 9.39 1.65
N ASP A 208 7.88 8.67 1.63
CA ASP A 208 6.56 9.30 1.56
C ASP A 208 6.26 10.09 2.85
N PRO A 209 6.08 11.43 2.75
CA PRO A 209 5.82 12.28 3.91
C PRO A 209 4.51 11.93 4.62
N ARG A 210 3.59 11.23 3.96
CA ARG A 210 2.35 10.71 4.54
C ARG A 210 2.54 9.88 5.82
N LYS A 211 3.71 9.23 6.00
CA LYS A 211 4.06 8.46 7.22
C LYS A 211 5.27 9.05 7.98
N GLY A 212 5.79 10.20 7.54
CA GLY A 212 6.91 10.89 8.21
C GLY A 212 8.27 10.18 8.12
N GLY A 213 8.45 9.27 7.16
CA GLY A 213 9.75 8.61 6.94
C GLY A 213 10.79 9.57 6.39
N VAL A 214 12.08 9.22 6.53
CA VAL A 214 13.19 9.99 5.97
C VAL A 214 14.18 9.07 5.23
N PRO A 215 14.64 9.45 4.03
CA PRO A 215 15.74 8.77 3.37
C PRO A 215 17.09 9.20 3.96
N ALA A 216 18.10 8.36 3.83
CA ALA A 216 19.49 8.67 4.20
C ALA A 216 20.47 7.91 3.28
N GLY A 217 21.66 8.47 3.09
CA GLY A 217 22.71 7.92 2.24
C GLY A 217 24.03 8.68 2.39
N TYR A 218 25.07 8.24 1.67
CA TYR A 218 26.41 8.85 1.63
C TYR A 218 26.96 8.85 0.20
#